data_AF-A0A8C2FGT6-F1
#
_entry.id   AF-A0A8C2FGT6-F1
#
_cell.length_a   1.000
_cell.length_b   1.000
_cell.length_c   1.000
_cell.angle_alpha   90.00
_cell.angle_beta   90.00
_cell.angle_gamma   90.00
#
_symmetry.space_group_name_H-M   'P 1'
#
loop_
_entity.id
_entity.type
_entity.pdbx_description
1 polymer ?
#
loop_
_entity_poly.entity_id
_entity_poly.type
_entity_poly.pdbx_seq_one_letter_code
_entity_poly.pdbx_strand_id
1 'polypeptide(L)' 'MEIYGSAVADKLDNNKGILKRRYYRQHCTLDSGSYIKDLSVVHADLSSVVILDNSPGAY' A
#
# COMPACT_ATOMS: atom_id res chain seq x y z
N MET A 1 -2.24 9.12 8.59
CA MET A 1 -2.49 7.67 8.84
C MET A 1 -1.23 6.83 8.83
N GLU A 2 -0.08 7.35 8.38
CA GLU A 2 1.20 6.64 8.45
C GLU A 2 1.55 6.15 9.85
N ILE A 3 1.35 6.96 10.90
CA ILE A 3 1.62 6.54 12.29
C ILE A 3 0.93 5.21 12.63
N TYR A 4 -0.35 5.07 12.27
CA TYR A 4 -1.13 3.85 12.48
C TYR A 4 -0.61 2.70 11.61
N GLY A 5 -0.44 2.93 10.31
CA GLY A 5 0.01 1.91 9.36
C GLY A 5 1.40 1.37 9.70
N SER A 6 2.34 2.25 10.06
CA SER A 6 3.70 1.89 10.48
C SER A 6 3.68 1.00 11.71
N ALA A 7 2.93 1.36 12.76
CA ALA A 7 2.86 0.57 13.99
C ALA A 7 2.32 -0.86 13.74
N VAL A 8 1.32 -1.01 12.86
CA VAL A 8 0.81 -2.33 12.47
C VAL A 8 1.84 -3.11 11.65
N ALA A 9 2.46 -2.47 10.66
CA ALA A 9 3.48 -3.08 9.81
C ALA A 9 4.69 -3.56 10.64
N ASP A 10 5.17 -2.77 11.59
CA ASP A 10 6.27 -3.14 12.48
C ASP A 10 5.94 -4.37 13.32
N LYS A 11 4.72 -4.42 13.87
CA LYS A 11 4.26 -5.57 14.65
C LYS A 11 4.15 -6.85 13.80
N LEU A 12 3.69 -6.74 12.56
CA LEU A 12 3.57 -7.89 11.64
C LEU A 12 4.92 -8.36 11.13
N ASP A 13 5.81 -7.42 10.77
CA ASP A 13 7.15 -7.73 10.29
C ASP A 13 7.99 -8.39 11.39
N ASN A 14 7.79 -7.98 12.66
CA ASN A 14 8.45 -8.56 13.83
C ASN A 14 9.97 -8.69 13.64
N ASN A 15 10.60 -7.62 13.13
CA ASN A 15 12.02 -7.54 12.80
C ASN A 15 12.53 -8.57 11.77
N LYS A 16 11.65 -9.16 10.96
CA LYS A 16 12.06 -10.11 9.89
C LYS A 16 12.56 -9.40 8.64
N GLY A 17 12.25 -8.10 8.46
CA GLY A 17 12.69 -7.32 7.30
C GLY A 17 12.01 -7.75 5.99
N ILE A 18 10.79 -8.28 6.06
CA ILE A 18 9.97 -8.69 4.91
C ILE A 18 9.32 -7.45 4.28
N LEU A 19 8.76 -6.56 5.10
CA LEU A 19 8.05 -5.35 4.67
C LEU A 19 9.01 -4.16 4.44
N LYS A 20 9.84 -4.26 3.39
CA LYS A 20 10.93 -3.30 3.09
C LYS A 20 10.48 -1.96 2.51
N ARG A 21 9.42 -1.96 1.70
CA ARG A 21 8.82 -0.75 1.11
C ARG A 21 7.41 -0.60 1.64
N ARG A 22 7.08 0.58 2.15
CA ARG A 22 5.81 0.84 2.83
C ARG A 22 5.16 2.09 2.26
N TYR A 23 3.91 1.93 1.84
CA TYR A 23 3.11 3.00 1.25
C TYR A 23 1.83 3.14 2.08
N TYR A 24 1.57 4.37 2.51
CA TYR A 24 0.38 4.74 3.28
C TYR A 24 -0.53 5.69 2.47
N ARG A 25 -1.63 6.14 3.09
CA ARG A 25 -2.65 6.97 2.41
C ARG A 25 -2.11 8.22 1.72
N GLN A 26 -1.05 8.85 2.23
CA GLN A 26 -0.47 10.01 1.55
C GLN A 26 0.16 9.70 0.17
N HIS A 27 0.40 8.42 -0.14
CA HIS A 27 0.91 7.98 -1.44
C HIS A 27 -0.20 7.52 -2.39
N CYS A 28 -1.47 7.53 -1.94
CA CYS A 28 -2.60 7.21 -2.81
C CYS A 28 -2.90 8.39 -3.72
N THR A 29 -3.37 8.09 -4.93
CA THR A 29 -3.91 9.09 -5.85
C THR A 29 -5.32 9.43 -5.42
N LEU A 30 -5.63 10.72 -5.27
CA LEU A 30 -7.00 11.16 -5.03
C LEU A 30 -7.71 11.28 -6.38
N ASP A 31 -8.67 10.39 -6.64
CA ASP A 31 -9.48 10.42 -7.85
C ASP A 31 -10.96 10.33 -7.48
N SER A 32 -11.77 11.25 -7.99
CA SER A 32 -13.23 11.30 -7.78
C SER A 32 -13.66 11.20 -6.29
N GLY A 33 -12.85 11.74 -5.37
CA GLY A 33 -13.09 11.70 -3.93
C GLY A 33 -12.68 10.39 -3.23
N SER A 34 -12.15 9.43 -3.98
CA SER A 34 -11.61 8.16 -3.49
C SER A 34 -10.09 8.16 -3.48
N TYR A 35 -9.50 7.42 -2.55
CA TYR A 35 -8.06 7.18 -2.51
C TYR A 35 -7.74 5.90 -3.26
N ILE A 36 -7.13 6.03 -4.43
CA ILE A 36 -6.74 4.93 -5.31
C ILE A 36 -5.30 4.52 -5.02
N LYS A 37 -5.09 3.21 -4.91
CA LYS A 37 -3.78 2.58 -4.75
C LYS A 37 -3.21 2.32 -6.14
N ASP A 38 -2.66 3.37 -6.74
CA ASP A 38 -1.97 3.26 -8.03
C ASP A 38 -0.72 2.37 -7.89
N LEU A 39 -0.82 1.13 -8.40
CA LEU A 39 0.25 0.14 -8.31
C LEU A 39 1.46 0.49 -9.20
N SER A 40 1.31 1.40 -10.16
CA SER A 40 2.43 1.85 -11.00
C SER A 40 3.52 2.57 -10.17
N VAL A 41 3.14 3.14 -9.02
CA VAL A 41 4.05 3.73 -8.02
C VAL A 41 4.94 2.67 -7.35
N VAL A 42 4.49 1.42 -7.31
CA VAL A 42 5.23 0.30 -6.70
C VAL A 42 6.15 -0.39 -7.70
N HIS A 43 5.67 -0.60 -8.93
CA HIS A 43 6.42 -1.26 -10.00
C HIS A 43 5.86 -0.89 -11.38
N ALA A 44 6.74 -0.68 -12.36
CA ALA A 44 6.33 -0.30 -13.72
C ALA A 44 5.70 -1.47 -14.50
N ASP A 45 6.19 -2.69 -14.30
CA ASP A 45 5.58 -3.90 -14.84
C ASP A 45 4.48 -4.38 -13.88
N LEU A 46 3.23 -4.10 -14.23
CA LEU A 46 2.07 -4.51 -13.43
C LEU A 46 1.80 -6.02 -13.50
N SER A 47 2.31 -6.72 -14.52
CA SER A 47 2.12 -8.17 -14.65
C SER A 47 2.87 -8.96 -13.56
N SER A 48 3.90 -8.34 -12.96
CA SER A 48 4.65 -8.89 -11.84
C SER A 48 4.12 -8.50 -10.47
N VAL A 49 2.93 -7.85 -10.39
CA VAL A 49 2.36 -7.34 -9.14
C VAL A 49 1.01 -8.02 -8.87
N VAL A 50 0.80 -8.42 -7.61
CA VAL A 50 -0.51 -8.86 -7.12
C VAL A 50 -0.92 -7.94 -5.98
N ILE A 51 -2.19 -7.53 -5.99
CA ILE A 51 -2.82 -6.82 -4.88
C ILE A 51 -3.75 -7.78 -4.12
N LEU A 52 -3.66 -7.76 -2.79
CA LEU A 52 -4.59 -8.42 -1.90
C LEU A 52 -5.31 -7.35 -1.10
N ASP A 53 -6.58 -7.11 -1.41
CA ASP A 53 -7.39 -6.07 -0.81
C ASP A 53 -8.84 -6.52 -0.64
N ASN A 54 -9.52 -5.97 0.36
CA ASN A 54 -10.93 -6.24 0.62
C ASN A 54 -11.86 -5.10 0.15
N SER A 55 -11.32 -4.05 -0.48
CA SER A 55 -12.06 -2.87 -0.93
C SER A 55 -11.95 -2.68 -2.45
N PRO A 56 -12.97 -3.10 -3.23
CA PRO A 56 -12.94 -2.99 -4.69
C PRO A 56 -12.76 -1.57 -5.24
N GLY A 57 -13.22 -0.54 -4.54
CA GLY A 57 -13.10 0.86 -4.98
C GLY A 57 -11.75 1.52 -4.69
N ALA A 58 -10.73 0.76 -4.28
CA ALA A 58 -9.43 1.28 -3.87
C ALA A 58 -8.31 1.05 -4.89
N TYR A 59 -8.62 0.55 -6.08
CA TYR A 59 -7.65 0.24 -7.15
C TYR A 59 -8.16 0.65 -8.53
#